data_AF-A0A0B2SQQ9-F1
#
_entry.id   AF-A0A0B2SQQ9-F1
#
_cell.length_a   1.000
_cell.length_b   1.000
_cell.length_c   1.000
_cell.angle_alpha   90.00
_cell.angle_beta   90.00
_cell.angle_gamma   90.00
#
_symmetry.space_group_name_H-M   'P 1'
#
loop_
_entity.id
_entity.type
_entity.pdbx_description
1 polymer ?
#
loop_
_entity_poly.entity_id
_entity_poly.type
_entity_poly.pdbx_seq_one_letter_code
_entity_poly.pdbx_strand_id
1 'polypeptide(L)'
;MSSSLVIPSTPFFAHGTRTLPLTRSRVSMTVSAGSQPSLRDALFADYKASTSFFFPGQGAQAVGMGKEAQNVPTAAVLFNKANNVLG
;
A
#
# COMPACT_ATOMS: atom_id res chain seq x y z
N MET A 1 18.26 54.89 28.25
CA MET A 1 17.08 54.26 28.86
C MET A 1 16.47 53.33 27.83
N SER A 2 16.47 52.01 28.07
CA SER A 2 15.33 51.12 27.77
C SER A 2 15.67 49.74 28.31
N SER A 3 14.77 49.21 29.12
CA SER A 3 15.02 48.22 30.16
C SER A 3 14.79 46.79 29.69
N SER A 4 15.61 45.88 30.19
CA SER A 4 15.46 44.43 30.08
C SER A 4 14.23 43.97 30.86
N LEU A 5 13.34 43.21 30.22
CA LEU A 5 12.13 42.66 30.86
C LEU A 5 12.34 41.16 31.12
N VAL A 6 12.52 40.83 32.40
CA VAL A 6 12.49 39.47 32.96
C VAL A 6 11.04 39.09 33.23
N ILE A 7 10.60 37.91 32.79
CA ILE A 7 9.33 37.29 33.22
C ILE A 7 9.58 35.78 33.48
N PRO A 8 8.92 35.18 34.50
CA PRO A 8 9.47 34.09 35.31
C PRO A 8 9.09 32.65 34.89
N SER A 9 9.74 31.74 35.60
CA SER A 9 9.63 30.29 35.72
C SER A 9 8.22 29.65 35.71
N THR A 10 8.17 28.51 34.99
CA THR A 10 7.27 27.34 34.93
C THR A 10 6.14 27.16 35.97
N PRO A 11 5.14 26.34 35.61
CA PRO A 11 5.13 25.02 36.26
C PRO A 11 5.07 23.85 35.27
N PHE A 12 5.68 22.76 35.74
CA PHE A 12 5.63 21.39 35.25
C PHE A 12 4.20 20.94 34.89
N PHE A 13 4.01 20.43 33.68
CA PHE A 13 2.96 19.46 33.38
C PHE A 13 3.57 18.06 33.37
N ALA A 14 3.52 17.41 34.53
CA ALA A 14 3.47 15.95 34.58
C ALA A 14 2.03 15.53 34.29
N HIS A 15 1.82 14.57 33.39
CA HIS A 15 0.91 13.41 33.51
C HIS A 15 0.57 12.82 32.12
N GLY A 16 0.95 11.56 31.93
CA GLY A 16 0.20 10.61 31.12
C GLY A 16 0.69 10.41 29.69
N THR A 17 1.64 9.50 29.49
CA THR A 17 1.77 8.76 28.23
C THR A 17 0.48 7.95 28.04
N ARG A 18 -0.53 8.56 27.42
CA ARG A 18 -1.66 7.81 26.86
C ARG A 18 -1.13 7.06 25.65
N THR A 19 -0.70 5.82 25.85
CA THR A 19 -0.57 4.84 24.78
C THR A 19 -1.96 4.68 24.17
N LEU A 20 -2.21 5.39 23.07
CA LEU A 20 -3.35 5.12 22.22
C LEU A 20 -3.18 3.67 21.73
N PRO A 21 -4.15 2.77 21.95
CA PRO A 21 -4.10 1.47 21.33
C PRO A 21 -4.08 1.70 19.82
N LEU A 22 -2.99 1.33 19.17
CA LEU A 22 -2.92 1.24 17.72
C LEU A 22 -3.90 0.12 17.34
N THR A 23 -5.15 0.49 17.09
CA THR A 23 -6.16 -0.40 16.53
C THR A 23 -5.66 -0.75 15.12
N ARG A 24 -4.87 -1.82 15.03
CA ARG A 24 -4.37 -2.37 13.77
C ARG A 24 -5.61 -2.79 12.99
N SER A 25 -6.04 -1.95 12.04
CA SER A 25 -7.08 -2.28 11.08
C SER A 25 -6.58 -3.46 10.26
N ARG A 26 -6.97 -4.67 10.67
CA ARG A 26 -6.66 -5.90 9.95
C ARG A 26 -7.72 -6.05 8.88
N VAL A 27 -7.41 -5.58 7.68
CA VAL A 27 -8.21 -5.91 6.49
C VAL A 27 -8.00 -7.41 6.21
N SER A 28 -9.03 -8.21 6.44
CA SER A 28 -9.07 -9.62 6.05
C SER A 28 -9.63 -9.73 4.64
N MET A 29 -8.86 -10.32 3.72
CA MET A 29 -9.31 -10.60 2.35
C MET A 29 -9.67 -12.09 2.28
N THR A 30 -10.93 -12.41 1.98
CA THR A 30 -11.38 -13.78 1.75
C THR A 30 -11.61 -13.99 0.27
N VAL A 31 -10.89 -14.92 -0.36
CA VAL A 31 -11.09 -15.31 -1.76
C VAL A 31 -11.77 -16.68 -1.80
N SER A 32 -12.96 -16.78 -2.38
CA SER A 32 -13.64 -18.05 -2.65
C SER A 32 -13.52 -18.34 -4.14
N ALA A 33 -12.58 -19.22 -4.49
CA ALA A 33 -12.44 -19.71 -5.86
C ALA A 33 -13.34 -20.94 -6.05
N GLY A 34 -14.66 -20.72 -6.07
CA GLY A 34 -15.63 -21.73 -6.46
C GLY A 34 -15.64 -21.89 -7.97
N SER A 35 -14.88 -22.83 -8.51
CA SER A 35 -15.00 -23.26 -9.91
C SER A 35 -16.17 -24.22 -10.02
N GLN A 36 -17.33 -23.76 -10.51
CA GLN A 36 -18.31 -24.69 -11.09
C GLN A 36 -17.79 -25.06 -12.49
N PRO A 37 -17.43 -26.33 -12.74
CA PRO A 37 -17.05 -26.75 -14.08
C PRO A 37 -18.27 -26.51 -15.00
N SER A 38 -18.15 -25.60 -15.96
CA SER A 38 -19.09 -25.50 -17.06
C SER A 38 -19.10 -26.86 -17.74
N LEU A 39 -20.26 -27.50 -17.80
CA LEU A 39 -20.52 -28.90 -18.13
C LEU A 39 -19.99 -29.42 -19.49
N ARG A 40 -19.06 -28.76 -20.20
CA ARG A 40 -18.69 -29.07 -21.60
C ARG A 40 -17.26 -28.77 -22.06
N ASP A 41 -16.23 -28.70 -21.21
CA ASP A 41 -14.85 -28.65 -21.73
C ASP A 41 -13.94 -29.73 -21.11
N ALA A 42 -13.94 -30.92 -21.72
CA ALA A 42 -13.00 -31.99 -21.38
C ALA A 42 -11.52 -31.56 -21.53
N LEU A 43 -11.25 -30.50 -22.30
CA LEU A 43 -9.91 -29.94 -22.51
C LEU A 43 -9.33 -29.27 -21.26
N PHE A 44 -10.17 -28.88 -20.29
CA PHE A 44 -9.74 -28.26 -19.04
C PHE A 44 -9.99 -29.15 -17.82
N ALA A 45 -10.34 -30.43 -18.01
CA ALA A 45 -10.63 -31.36 -16.92
C ALA A 45 -9.46 -31.51 -15.94
N ASP A 46 -8.23 -31.46 -16.46
CA ASP A 46 -7.00 -31.56 -15.66
C ASP A 46 -6.39 -30.19 -15.32
N TYR A 47 -7.03 -29.09 -15.73
CA TYR A 47 -6.51 -27.74 -15.46
C TYR A 47 -6.77 -27.34 -14.01
N LYS A 48 -5.72 -27.45 -13.18
CA LYS A 48 -5.73 -26.94 -11.81
C LYS A 48 -5.15 -25.52 -11.77
N ALA A 49 -6.02 -24.51 -11.72
CA ALA A 49 -5.60 -23.16 -11.36
C ALA A 49 -4.92 -23.16 -9.98
N SER A 50 -3.61 -22.93 -9.95
CA SER A 50 -2.78 -22.95 -8.72
C SER A 50 -2.34 -21.56 -8.28
N THR A 51 -2.40 -20.59 -9.18
CA THR A 51 -1.91 -19.24 -8.96
C THR A 51 -2.98 -18.21 -9.29
N SER A 52 -3.11 -17.21 -8.42
CA SER A 52 -3.91 -16.01 -8.64
C SER A 52 -3.03 -14.78 -8.42
N PHE A 53 -3.25 -13.75 -9.24
CA PHE A 53 -2.53 -12.47 -9.13
C PHE A 53 -3.45 -11.45 -8.47
N PHE A 54 -2.97 -10.85 -7.37
CA PHE A 54 -3.67 -9.77 -6.68
C PHE A 54 -2.93 -8.47 -6.91
N PHE A 55 -3.67 -7.42 -7.29
CA PHE A 55 -3.12 -6.09 -7.49
C PHE A 55 -3.61 -5.19 -6.36
N PRO A 56 -2.70 -4.57 -5.59
CA PRO A 56 -3.09 -3.68 -4.49
C PRO A 56 -3.77 -2.41 -5.01
N GLY A 57 -4.75 -1.92 -4.26
CA GLY A 57 -5.46 -0.67 -4.56
C GLY A 57 -4.76 0.59 -4.02
N GLN A 58 -5.47 1.71 -4.06
CA GLN A 58 -5.00 2.98 -3.50
C GLN A 58 -4.76 2.89 -1.99
N GLY A 59 -3.73 3.58 -1.50
CA GLY A 59 -3.26 3.55 -0.11
C GLY A 59 -2.11 2.58 0.16
N ALA A 60 -1.79 1.70 -0.79
CA ALA A 60 -0.65 0.78 -0.72
C ALA A 60 0.65 1.35 -1.34
N GLN A 61 0.59 2.57 -1.90
CA GLN A 61 1.75 3.18 -2.56
C GLN A 61 2.88 3.57 -1.58
N ALA A 62 4.11 3.56 -2.09
CA ALA A 62 5.29 4.01 -1.37
C ALA A 62 6.13 4.96 -2.23
N VAL A 63 6.86 5.87 -1.58
CA VAL A 63 7.79 6.79 -2.26
C VAL A 63 8.88 5.97 -2.96
N GLY A 64 9.07 6.21 -4.26
CA GLY A 64 10.06 5.50 -5.08
C GLY A 64 9.62 4.10 -5.57
N MET A 65 8.34 3.72 -5.39
CA MET A 65 7.85 2.42 -5.89
C MET A 65 8.11 2.24 -7.39
N GLY A 66 8.54 1.04 -7.79
CA GLY A 66 8.80 0.72 -9.19
C GLY A 66 10.09 1.31 -9.79
N LYS A 67 10.91 2.04 -9.01
CA LYS A 67 12.16 2.62 -9.51
C LYS A 67 13.12 1.56 -10.05
N GLU A 68 13.39 0.52 -9.26
CA GLU A 68 14.28 -0.58 -9.66
C GLU A 68 13.69 -1.45 -10.78
N ALA A 69 12.36 -1.47 -10.92
CA ALA A 69 11.70 -2.20 -11.99
C ALA A 69 12.06 -1.62 -13.38
N GLN A 70 12.46 -0.36 -13.45
CA GLN A 70 12.93 0.26 -14.71
C GLN A 70 14.22 -0.38 -15.25
N ASN A 71 14.96 -1.13 -14.43
CA ASN A 71 16.11 -1.91 -14.90
C ASN A 71 15.68 -3.08 -15.81
N VAL A 72 14.40 -3.47 -15.77
CA VAL A 72 13.82 -4.45 -16.70
C VAL A 72 13.37 -3.73 -17.97
N PRO A 73 13.92 -4.04 -19.16
CA PRO A 73 13.62 -3.32 -20.40
C PRO A 73 12.12 -3.24 -20.71
N THR A 74 11.39 -4.34 -20.51
CA THR A 74 9.94 -4.39 -20.74
C THR A 74 9.17 -3.45 -19.82
N ALA A 75 9.58 -3.34 -18.56
CA ALA A 75 8.94 -2.44 -17.61
C ALA A 75 9.24 -0.97 -17.95
N ALA A 76 10.49 -0.65 -18.33
CA ALA A 76 10.87 0.70 -18.75
C ALA A 76 10.01 1.22 -19.92
N VAL A 77 9.73 0.37 -20.91
CA VAL A 77 8.84 0.72 -22.04
C VAL A 77 7.43 1.05 -21.55
N LEU A 78 6.90 0.30 -20.57
CA LEU A 78 5.58 0.58 -19.99
C LEU A 78 5.55 1.90 -19.22
N PHE A 79 6.57 2.19 -18.41
CA PHE A 79 6.68 3.47 -17.70
C PHE A 79 6.77 4.65 -18.68
N ASN A 80 7.58 4.55 -19.73
CA ASN A 80 7.70 5.60 -20.75
C ASN A 80 6.38 5.84 -21.48
N LYS A 81 5.67 4.76 -21.85
CA LYS A 81 4.35 4.87 -22.47
C LYS A 81 3.35 5.55 -21.54
N ALA A 82 3.36 5.21 -20.25
CA ALA A 82 2.48 5.84 -19.27
C ALA A 82 2.77 7.34 -19.12
N ASN A 83 4.04 7.74 -19.02
CA ASN A 83 4.43 9.15 -18.95
C ASN A 83 3.94 9.93 -20.17
N ASN A 84 4.11 9.39 -21.38
CA ASN A 84 3.63 10.03 -22.60
C ASN A 84 2.10 10.23 -22.64
N VAL A 85 1.33 9.38 -21.95
CA VAL A 85 -0.13 9.51 -21.86
C VAL A 85 -0.54 10.55 -20.82
N LEU A 86 0.22 10.68 -19.73
CA LEU A 86 -0.09 11.59 -18.62
C LEU A 86 0.43 13.01 -18.83
N GLY A 87 1.41 13.21 -19.72
CA GLY A 87 2.04 14.51 -20.01
C GLY A 87 3.16 14.84 -19.03
#